data_AF-A0A9Q1FRD8-F1
#
_entry.id   AF-A0A9Q1FRD8-F1
#
_cell.length_a   1.000
_cell.length_b   1.000
_cell.length_c   1.000
_cell.angle_alpha   90.00
_cell.angle_beta   90.00
_cell.angle_gamma   90.00
#
_symmetry.space_group_name_H-M   'P 1'
#
loop_
_entity.id
_entity.type
_entity.pdbx_description
1 polymer ?
#
loop_
_entity_poly.entity_id
_entity_poly.type
_entity_poly.pdbx_seq_one_letter_code
_entity_poly.pdbx_strand_id
1 'polypeptide(L)'
;MLLHANHASQNGYKTTVIVSEDTDVMILCLGHCKEINCAMYLKCGTHNRTRYINMSSLAELHGDDLCDALVGVHAFTGCDSAAVWSHCLEGQPDIPEPNRHGWKTDDKGMLMLDWMRGPPAPMAVLELMACKCGRPCKLPDCSCLANKLKCTEMCKLQTCTNQREEDVEVAVTLDDYDDDDNDDDDD
;
A
#
# COMPACT_ATOMS: atom_id res chain seq x y z
N MET A 1 -3.54 -4.38 -23.38
CA MET A 1 -4.84 -3.92 -22.83
C MET A 1 -5.17 -2.48 -23.23
N LEU A 2 -4.33 -1.50 -22.89
CA LEU A 2 -4.59 -0.08 -23.21
C LEU A 2 -4.76 0.20 -24.71
N LEU A 3 -3.99 -0.46 -25.58
CA LEU A 3 -4.18 -0.34 -27.03
C LEU A 3 -5.56 -0.81 -27.49
N HIS A 4 -6.10 -1.89 -26.89
CA HIS A 4 -7.45 -2.35 -27.17
C HIS A 4 -8.51 -1.41 -26.61
N ALA A 5 -8.27 -0.81 -25.44
CA ALA A 5 -9.15 0.22 -24.88
C ALA A 5 -9.19 1.47 -25.77
N ASN A 6 -8.04 1.91 -26.29
CA ASN A 6 -7.96 3.00 -27.27
C ASN A 6 -8.68 2.63 -28.58
N HIS A 7 -8.43 1.45 -29.13
CA HIS A 7 -9.15 0.98 -30.32
C HIS A 7 -10.67 0.94 -30.08
N ALA A 8 -11.14 0.46 -28.92
CA ALA A 8 -12.55 0.50 -28.57
C ALA A 8 -13.08 1.95 -28.50
N SER A 9 -12.37 2.87 -27.86
CA SER A 9 -12.74 4.29 -27.86
C SER A 9 -12.88 4.84 -29.29
N GLN A 10 -11.93 4.55 -30.17
CA GLN A 10 -11.96 4.97 -31.57
C GLN A 10 -13.11 4.37 -32.38
N ASN A 11 -13.59 3.19 -31.99
CA ASN A 11 -14.76 2.53 -32.60
C ASN A 11 -16.10 2.94 -31.95
N GLY A 12 -16.13 4.02 -31.17
CA GLY A 12 -17.35 4.62 -30.63
C GLY A 12 -17.85 4.00 -29.32
N TYR A 13 -17.06 3.12 -28.68
CA TYR A 13 -17.39 2.61 -27.35
C TYR A 13 -17.15 3.69 -26.29
N LYS A 14 -18.20 4.04 -25.54
CA LYS A 14 -18.16 5.11 -24.53
C LYS A 14 -17.48 4.70 -23.23
N THR A 15 -17.32 3.41 -23.00
CA THR A 15 -16.82 2.86 -21.75
C THR A 15 -16.01 1.60 -22.01
N THR A 16 -14.87 1.49 -21.32
CA THR A 16 -14.00 0.31 -21.35
C THR A 16 -13.79 -0.21 -19.94
N VAL A 17 -13.77 -1.54 -19.81
CA VAL A 17 -13.50 -2.24 -18.55
C VAL A 17 -12.28 -3.12 -18.74
N ILE A 18 -11.23 -2.85 -17.98
CA ILE A 18 -10.00 -3.62 -17.94
C ILE A 18 -10.08 -4.53 -16.73
N VAL A 19 -9.84 -5.83 -16.90
CA VAL A 19 -9.87 -6.81 -15.80
C VAL A 19 -8.44 -7.14 -15.41
N SER A 20 -8.04 -6.79 -14.19
CA SER A 20 -6.72 -7.10 -13.65
C SER A 20 -6.70 -6.96 -12.12
N GLU A 21 -5.86 -7.74 -11.47
CA GLU A 21 -5.53 -7.61 -10.04
C GLU A 21 -4.15 -6.97 -9.82
N ASP A 22 -3.41 -6.67 -10.89
CA ASP A 22 -2.04 -6.18 -10.82
C ASP A 22 -1.99 -4.65 -10.65
N THR A 23 -1.11 -4.19 -9.76
CA THR A 23 -0.97 -2.75 -9.46
C THR A 23 -0.36 -2.00 -10.64
N ASP A 24 0.56 -2.62 -11.38
CA ASP A 24 1.21 -2.07 -12.57
C ASP A 24 0.17 -1.71 -13.63
N VAL A 25 -0.87 -2.53 -13.78
CA VAL A 25 -1.98 -2.26 -14.70
C VAL A 25 -2.78 -1.05 -14.24
N MET A 26 -2.99 -0.87 -12.93
CA MET A 26 -3.68 0.32 -12.40
C MET A 26 -2.88 1.61 -12.68
N ILE A 27 -1.56 1.59 -12.47
CA ILE A 27 -0.68 2.73 -12.75
C ILE A 27 -0.68 3.05 -14.25
N LEU A 28 -0.54 2.04 -15.11
CA LEU A 28 -0.64 2.22 -16.56
C LEU A 28 -2.00 2.76 -16.98
N CYS A 29 -3.10 2.34 -16.35
CA CYS A 29 -4.43 2.89 -16.62
C CYS A 29 -4.53 4.37 -16.23
N LEU A 30 -3.98 4.78 -15.08
CA LEU A 30 -3.98 6.19 -14.65
C LEU A 30 -3.18 7.06 -15.61
N GLY A 31 -1.95 6.66 -15.93
CA GLY A 31 -1.07 7.42 -16.82
C GLY A 31 -1.58 7.53 -18.25
N HIS A 32 -2.50 6.64 -18.67
CA HIS A 32 -3.04 6.63 -20.03
C HIS A 32 -4.53 6.97 -20.14
N CYS A 33 -5.15 7.50 -19.06
CA CYS A 33 -6.56 7.87 -19.09
C CYS A 33 -6.84 9.04 -20.05
N LYS A 34 -5.92 9.99 -20.17
CA LYS A 34 -6.09 11.19 -21.00
C LYS A 34 -6.00 10.92 -22.51
N GLU A 35 -5.28 9.89 -22.92
CA GLU A 35 -5.15 9.49 -24.33
C GLU A 35 -6.31 8.62 -24.81
N ILE A 36 -7.10 8.07 -23.89
CA ILE A 36 -8.20 7.16 -24.20
C ILE A 36 -9.52 7.91 -24.00
N ASN A 37 -10.13 8.34 -25.11
CA ASN A 37 -11.36 9.14 -25.13
C ASN A 37 -12.62 8.30 -24.83
N CYS A 38 -12.64 7.59 -23.70
CA CYS A 38 -13.80 6.87 -23.19
C CYS A 38 -13.65 6.68 -21.67
N ALA A 39 -14.77 6.51 -20.95
CA ALA A 39 -14.72 6.23 -19.52
C ALA A 39 -14.02 4.90 -19.26
N MET A 40 -13.01 4.89 -18.38
CA MET A 40 -12.20 3.71 -18.10
C MET A 40 -12.47 3.19 -16.69
N TYR A 41 -12.70 1.88 -16.59
CA TYR A 41 -12.88 1.17 -15.33
C TYR A 41 -11.90 0.02 -15.19
N LEU A 42 -11.35 -0.15 -14.00
CA LEU A 42 -10.56 -1.32 -13.62
C LEU A 42 -11.42 -2.25 -12.76
N LYS A 43 -11.62 -3.48 -13.21
CA LYS A 43 -12.28 -4.54 -12.46
C LYS A 43 -11.22 -5.35 -11.73
N CYS A 44 -11.27 -5.34 -10.40
CA CYS A 44 -10.37 -6.10 -9.52
C CYS A 44 -11.15 -7.09 -8.64
N GLY A 45 -10.51 -8.20 -8.26
CA GLY A 45 -11.03 -9.15 -7.28
C GLY A 45 -11.64 -10.41 -7.90
N THR A 46 -11.65 -11.48 -7.10
CA THR A 46 -12.19 -12.80 -7.46
C THR A 46 -13.72 -12.84 -7.45
N HIS A 47 -14.31 -13.92 -7.97
CA HIS A 47 -15.75 -14.06 -8.27
C HIS A 47 -16.70 -13.69 -7.12
N ASN A 48 -16.26 -13.83 -5.85
CA ASN A 48 -17.07 -13.50 -4.67
C ASN A 48 -16.93 -12.05 -4.17
N ARG A 49 -15.95 -11.27 -4.66
CA ARG A 49 -15.73 -9.88 -4.25
C ARG A 49 -15.10 -9.06 -5.37
N THR A 50 -15.92 -8.73 -6.38
CA THR A 50 -15.52 -7.84 -7.47
C THR A 50 -15.66 -6.38 -7.06
N ARG A 51 -14.66 -5.56 -7.40
CA ARG A 51 -14.68 -4.09 -7.31
C ARG A 51 -14.46 -3.50 -8.69
N TYR A 52 -15.16 -2.42 -8.98
CA TYR A 52 -14.94 -1.59 -10.17
C TYR A 52 -14.42 -0.24 -9.71
N ILE A 53 -13.22 0.10 -10.15
CA ILE A 53 -12.55 1.36 -9.84
C ILE A 53 -12.69 2.25 -11.07
N ASN A 54 -13.24 3.45 -10.89
CA ASN A 54 -13.36 4.43 -11.97
C ASN A 54 -12.01 5.14 -12.14
N MET A 55 -11.29 4.82 -13.21
CA MET A 55 -9.96 5.37 -13.46
C MET A 55 -10.05 6.82 -13.94
N SER A 56 -11.07 7.15 -14.73
CA SER A 56 -11.29 8.51 -15.23
C SER A 56 -11.50 9.51 -14.10
N SER A 57 -12.37 9.19 -13.13
CA SER A 57 -12.57 10.05 -11.95
C SER A 57 -11.35 10.13 -11.04
N LEU A 58 -10.54 9.06 -10.98
CA LEU A 58 -9.33 9.04 -10.18
C LEU A 58 -8.22 9.91 -10.82
N ALA A 59 -8.10 9.86 -12.15
CA ALA A 59 -7.20 10.74 -12.90
C ALA A 59 -7.62 12.22 -12.77
N GLU A 60 -8.91 12.53 -12.89
CA GLU A 60 -9.44 13.89 -12.67
C GLU A 60 -9.17 14.42 -11.26
N LEU A 61 -9.30 13.57 -10.23
CA LEU A 61 -9.05 13.94 -8.85
C LEU A 61 -7.58 14.29 -8.57
N HIS A 62 -6.66 13.56 -9.20
CA HIS A 62 -5.23 13.65 -8.92
C HIS A 62 -4.46 14.56 -9.88
N GLY A 63 -5.01 14.83 -11.06
CA GLY A 63 -4.42 15.68 -12.07
C GLY A 63 -3.38 14.96 -12.93
N ASP A 64 -3.18 15.50 -14.14
CA ASP A 64 -2.34 14.89 -15.18
C ASP A 64 -0.87 14.79 -14.75
N ASP A 65 -0.35 15.81 -14.04
CA ASP A 65 1.04 15.82 -13.58
C ASP A 65 1.36 14.63 -12.67
N LEU A 66 0.43 14.29 -11.76
CA LEU A 66 0.61 13.12 -10.88
C LEU A 66 0.47 11.82 -11.67
N CYS A 67 -0.52 11.73 -12.57
CA CYS A 67 -0.72 10.53 -13.39
C CYS A 67 0.47 10.23 -14.30
N ASP A 68 1.09 11.26 -14.88
CA ASP A 68 2.30 11.13 -15.70
C ASP A 68 3.51 10.75 -14.84
N ALA A 69 3.69 11.43 -13.71
CA ALA A 69 4.77 11.14 -12.78
C ALA A 69 4.67 9.72 -12.22
N LEU A 70 3.47 9.23 -11.93
CA LEU A 70 3.23 7.90 -11.36
C LEU A 70 3.76 6.77 -12.24
N VAL A 71 3.69 6.90 -13.58
CA VAL A 71 4.26 5.90 -14.50
C VAL A 71 5.79 5.86 -14.35
N GLY A 72 6.43 7.04 -14.31
CA GLY A 72 7.87 7.16 -14.11
C GLY A 72 8.29 6.65 -12.73
N VAL A 73 7.64 7.13 -11.66
CA VAL A 73 7.89 6.69 -10.28
C VAL A 73 7.75 5.19 -10.17
N HIS A 74 6.66 4.59 -10.68
CA HIS A 74 6.48 3.14 -10.66
C HIS A 74 7.58 2.39 -11.43
N ALA A 75 8.05 2.93 -12.56
CA ALA A 75 9.19 2.35 -13.28
C ALA A 75 10.51 2.40 -12.48
N PHE A 76 10.69 3.38 -11.58
CA PHE A 76 11.89 3.53 -10.75
C PHE A 76 11.77 2.89 -9.35
N THR A 77 10.57 2.82 -8.78
CA THR A 77 10.33 2.40 -7.39
C THR A 77 9.55 1.09 -7.26
N GLY A 78 9.08 0.51 -8.39
CA GLY A 78 7.88 -0.32 -8.39
C GLY A 78 7.98 -1.73 -8.96
N CYS A 79 9.15 -2.36 -8.98
CA CYS A 79 9.30 -3.83 -9.01
C CYS A 79 10.75 -4.18 -8.67
N ASP A 80 11.04 -5.30 -7.99
CA ASP A 80 12.41 -5.81 -7.79
C ASP A 80 13.23 -5.84 -9.10
N SER A 81 12.52 -5.96 -10.22
CA SER A 81 13.06 -5.88 -11.57
C SER A 81 13.66 -4.50 -11.89
N ALA A 82 13.03 -3.39 -11.51
CA ALA A 82 13.42 -2.03 -11.91
C ALA A 82 14.86 -1.65 -11.51
N ALA A 83 15.31 -2.08 -10.32
CA ALA A 83 16.68 -1.87 -9.88
C ALA A 83 17.68 -2.56 -10.82
N VAL A 84 17.43 -3.83 -11.18
CA VAL A 84 18.30 -4.61 -12.08
C VAL A 84 18.25 -4.09 -13.52
N TRP A 85 17.08 -3.68 -14.02
CA TRP A 85 16.91 -3.19 -15.39
C TRP A 85 17.48 -1.79 -15.60
N SER A 86 17.51 -0.93 -14.58
CA SER A 86 18.16 0.39 -14.68
C SER A 86 19.66 0.30 -14.99
N HIS A 87 20.29 -0.83 -14.67
CA HIS A 87 21.67 -1.15 -14.98
C HIS A 87 21.84 -2.19 -16.12
N CYS A 88 20.83 -2.38 -16.99
CA CYS A 88 20.84 -3.41 -18.04
C CYS A 88 21.92 -3.22 -19.13
N LEU A 89 22.53 -2.04 -19.22
CA LEU A 89 23.64 -1.75 -20.13
C LEU A 89 25.01 -1.99 -19.48
N GLU A 90 25.04 -2.26 -18.18
CA GLU A 90 26.25 -2.67 -17.47
C GLU A 90 26.40 -4.18 -17.62
N GLY A 91 27.55 -4.64 -18.14
CA GLY A 91 27.79 -6.06 -18.35
C GLY A 91 27.80 -6.90 -17.06
N GLN A 92 27.97 -6.22 -15.92
CA GLN A 92 27.96 -6.82 -14.59
C GLN A 92 27.53 -5.77 -13.55
N PRO A 93 26.22 -5.51 -13.41
CA PRO A 93 25.73 -4.53 -12.46
C PRO A 93 25.98 -5.01 -11.04
N ASP A 94 26.32 -4.09 -10.14
CA ASP A 94 26.47 -4.38 -8.71
C ASP A 94 25.07 -4.55 -8.11
N ILE A 95 24.68 -5.81 -7.89
CA ILE A 95 23.35 -6.14 -7.39
C ILE A 95 23.41 -6.06 -5.87
N PRO A 96 22.59 -5.21 -5.21
CA PRO A 96 22.60 -5.11 -3.77
C PRO A 96 22.31 -6.47 -3.15
N GLU A 97 22.94 -6.73 -1.99
CA GLU A 97 22.75 -8.00 -1.29
C GLU A 97 21.26 -8.25 -1.01
N PRO A 98 20.77 -9.49 -1.20
CA PRO A 98 19.35 -9.81 -1.06
C PRO A 98 18.83 -9.59 0.37
N ASN A 99 19.74 -9.53 1.35
CA ASN A 99 19.42 -9.27 2.74
C ASN A 99 18.75 -7.90 2.89
N ARG A 100 17.62 -7.83 3.61
CA ARG A 100 16.76 -6.64 3.80
C ARG A 100 15.92 -6.20 2.58
N HIS A 101 15.97 -6.94 1.48
CA HIS A 101 15.09 -6.77 0.31
C HIS A 101 14.07 -7.92 0.22
N GLY A 102 13.45 -8.26 1.36
CA GLY A 102 12.52 -9.40 1.46
C GLY A 102 13.18 -10.76 1.73
N TRP A 103 14.51 -10.80 1.83
CA TRP A 103 15.27 -11.99 2.20
C TRP A 103 16.12 -11.74 3.44
N LYS A 104 16.38 -12.80 4.19
CA LYS A 104 17.34 -12.85 5.30
C LYS A 104 18.17 -14.12 5.20
N THR A 105 19.38 -14.07 5.70
CA THR A 105 20.22 -15.27 5.80
C THR A 105 19.97 -15.96 7.13
N ASP A 106 19.81 -17.28 7.13
CA ASP A 106 19.76 -18.08 8.36
C ASP A 106 21.16 -18.34 8.93
N ASP A 107 21.21 -18.95 10.12
CA ASP A 107 22.46 -19.27 10.83
C ASP A 107 23.39 -20.23 10.07
N LYS A 108 22.90 -20.84 8.97
CA LYS A 108 23.65 -21.75 8.10
C LYS A 108 24.08 -21.10 6.79
N GLY A 109 23.83 -19.80 6.61
CA GLY A 109 24.17 -19.07 5.39
C GLY A 109 23.14 -19.20 4.26
N MET A 110 21.96 -19.78 4.51
CA MET A 110 20.93 -19.98 3.50
C MET A 110 19.96 -18.79 3.45
N LEU A 111 19.63 -18.33 2.23
CA LEU A 111 18.62 -17.30 2.03
C LEU A 111 17.23 -17.85 2.35
N MET A 112 16.52 -17.15 3.22
CA MET A 112 15.17 -17.41 3.67
C MET A 112 14.31 -16.17 3.42
N LEU A 113 13.02 -16.37 3.17
CA LEU A 113 12.06 -15.27 3.08
C LEU A 113 12.04 -14.50 4.41
N ASP A 114 12.32 -13.19 4.36
CA ASP A 114 12.09 -12.30 5.49
C ASP A 114 10.65 -11.78 5.40
N TRP A 115 9.74 -12.58 5.93
CA TRP A 115 8.35 -12.18 6.12
C TRP A 115 8.30 -10.90 6.94
N MET A 116 7.40 -9.99 6.55
CA MET A 116 7.19 -8.73 7.27
C MET A 116 7.05 -8.99 8.77
N ARG A 117 7.95 -8.40 9.57
CA ARG A 117 7.94 -8.51 11.03
C ARG A 117 6.97 -7.52 11.69
N GLY A 118 6.44 -6.60 10.90
CA GLY A 118 5.48 -5.59 11.34
C GLY A 118 4.03 -6.07 11.26
N PRO A 119 3.11 -5.31 11.87
CA PRO A 119 1.68 -5.55 11.70
C PRO A 119 1.27 -5.45 10.22
N PRO A 120 0.18 -6.12 9.80
CA PRO A 120 -0.26 -6.14 8.39
C PRO A 120 -0.64 -4.77 7.82
N ALA A 121 -0.78 -3.75 8.68
CA ALA A 121 -0.97 -2.35 8.34
C ALA A 121 -0.51 -1.47 9.55
N PRO A 122 -0.27 -0.16 9.35
CA PRO A 122 -0.01 0.77 10.45
C PRO A 122 -1.11 0.73 11.53
N MET A 123 -0.75 0.95 12.80
CA MET A 123 -1.69 0.89 13.93
C MET A 123 -2.92 1.78 13.74
N ALA A 124 -2.75 3.00 13.22
CA ALA A 124 -3.86 3.92 12.94
C ALA A 124 -4.88 3.34 11.94
N VAL A 125 -4.42 2.57 10.95
CA VAL A 125 -5.30 1.89 9.98
C VAL A 125 -6.00 0.70 10.65
N LEU A 126 -5.31 -0.01 11.52
CA LEU A 126 -5.89 -1.10 12.31
C LEU A 126 -6.93 -0.61 13.33
N GLU A 127 -6.82 0.62 13.82
CA GLU A 127 -7.80 1.25 14.74
C GLU A 127 -9.15 1.53 14.07
N LEU A 128 -9.12 1.80 12.76
CA LEU A 128 -10.32 2.02 11.95
C LEU A 128 -11.05 0.71 11.56
N MET A 129 -10.49 -0.46 11.92
CA MET A 129 -11.08 -1.75 11.59
C MET A 129 -12.26 -2.07 12.52
N ALA A 130 -13.47 -2.11 11.97
CA ALA A 130 -14.69 -2.44 12.69
C ALA A 130 -15.20 -3.85 12.37
N CYS A 131 -15.52 -4.65 13.40
CA CYS A 131 -16.32 -5.85 13.20
C CYS A 131 -17.80 -5.49 12.93
N LYS A 132 -18.54 -6.40 12.29
CA LYS A 132 -19.99 -6.23 12.01
C LYS A 132 -20.88 -6.93 13.04
N CYS A 133 -20.34 -7.25 14.21
CA CYS A 133 -21.05 -8.03 15.22
C CYS A 133 -22.25 -7.26 15.79
N GLY A 134 -23.44 -7.87 15.73
CA GLY A 134 -24.63 -7.43 16.47
C GLY A 134 -24.92 -8.26 17.74
N ARG A 135 -24.03 -9.21 18.05
CA ARG A 135 -24.05 -10.12 19.20
C ARG A 135 -22.64 -10.18 19.79
N PRO A 136 -22.43 -10.65 21.03
CA PRO A 136 -21.11 -10.70 21.65
C PRO A 136 -20.05 -11.31 20.74
N CYS A 137 -18.91 -10.62 20.59
CA CYS A 137 -17.81 -11.07 19.72
C CYS A 137 -17.27 -12.42 20.21
N LYS A 138 -17.52 -13.47 19.43
CA LYS A 138 -17.01 -14.82 19.65
C LYS A 138 -16.53 -15.39 18.32
N LEU A 139 -15.65 -16.40 18.39
CA LEU A 139 -15.31 -17.19 17.23
C LEU A 139 -16.51 -18.09 16.85
N PRO A 140 -16.75 -18.33 15.56
CA PRO A 140 -16.02 -17.82 14.40
C PRO A 140 -16.57 -16.48 13.83
N ASP A 141 -17.66 -15.97 14.40
CA ASP A 141 -18.49 -14.91 13.79
C ASP A 141 -17.85 -13.51 13.81
N CYS A 142 -16.91 -13.28 14.73
CA CYS A 142 -16.21 -12.00 14.80
C CYS A 142 -15.00 -11.98 13.86
N SER A 143 -15.04 -11.12 12.85
CA SER A 143 -13.93 -10.93 11.90
C SER A 143 -12.64 -10.47 12.58
N CYS A 144 -12.72 -9.68 13.66
CA CYS A 144 -11.53 -9.29 14.42
C CYS A 144 -10.89 -10.52 15.09
N LEU A 145 -11.67 -11.31 15.85
CA LEU A 145 -11.18 -12.53 16.49
C LEU A 145 -10.67 -13.57 15.48
N ALA A 146 -11.39 -13.75 14.38
CA ALA A 146 -11.01 -14.69 13.32
C ALA A 146 -9.64 -14.34 12.69
N ASN A 147 -9.31 -13.05 12.62
CA ASN A 147 -8.02 -12.55 12.16
C ASN A 147 -7.01 -12.34 13.30
N LYS A 148 -7.29 -12.84 14.51
CA LYS A 148 -6.45 -12.69 15.71
C LYS A 148 -6.20 -11.22 16.11
N LEU A 149 -7.17 -10.35 15.85
CA LEU A 149 -7.16 -8.93 16.20
C LEU A 149 -8.09 -8.64 17.37
N LYS A 150 -7.73 -7.60 18.16
CA LYS A 150 -8.63 -6.98 19.13
C LYS A 150 -9.63 -6.07 18.42
N CYS A 151 -10.86 -6.04 18.93
CA CYS A 151 -11.87 -5.08 18.50
C CYS A 151 -11.46 -3.68 18.95
N THR A 152 -11.75 -2.68 18.13
CA THR A 152 -11.51 -1.27 18.44
C THR A 152 -12.80 -0.61 18.92
N GLU A 153 -12.75 0.68 19.26
CA GLU A 153 -13.94 1.47 19.60
C GLU A 153 -15.00 1.50 18.49
N MET A 154 -14.60 1.22 17.25
CA MET A 154 -15.52 1.11 16.11
C MET A 154 -16.40 -0.16 16.16
N CYS A 155 -16.17 -1.05 17.13
CA CYS A 155 -17.06 -2.16 17.43
C CYS A 155 -18.41 -1.64 17.96
N LYS A 156 -19.50 -2.02 17.30
CA LYS A 156 -20.86 -1.56 17.65
C LYS A 156 -21.38 -2.09 19.00
N LEU A 157 -20.68 -3.01 19.64
CA LEU A 157 -21.08 -3.57 20.92
C LEU A 157 -20.61 -2.67 22.06
N GLN A 158 -21.55 -2.19 22.87
CA GLN A 158 -21.28 -1.40 24.07
C GLN A 158 -20.41 -2.16 25.09
N THR A 159 -20.52 -3.49 25.14
CA THR A 159 -19.76 -4.35 26.07
C THR A 159 -19.02 -5.44 25.30
N CYS A 160 -18.02 -5.03 24.52
CA CYS A 160 -17.20 -5.97 23.75
C CYS A 160 -16.08 -6.56 24.62
N THR A 161 -16.12 -7.88 24.85
CA THR A 161 -15.06 -8.59 25.62
C THR A 161 -13.75 -8.79 24.85
N ASN A 162 -13.65 -8.30 23.61
CA ASN A 162 -12.45 -8.41 22.76
C ASN A 162 -11.81 -7.04 22.50
N GLN A 163 -12.12 -6.01 23.28
CA GLN A 163 -11.44 -4.71 23.15
C GLN A 163 -9.99 -4.78 23.67
N ARG A 164 -9.16 -3.82 23.23
CA ARG A 164 -7.83 -3.60 23.82
C ARG A 164 -8.03 -3.11 25.26
N GLU A 165 -7.18 -3.56 26.16
CA GLU A 165 -7.06 -2.94 27.49
C GLU A 165 -6.28 -1.64 27.27
N GLU A 166 -6.72 -0.53 27.88
CA GLU A 166 -6.01 0.75 27.76
C GLU A 166 -4.60 0.61 28.36
N ASP A 167 -3.59 0.71 27.51
CA ASP A 167 -2.20 0.77 27.95
C ASP A 167 -1.99 2.13 28.66
N VAL A 168 -1.61 2.08 29.93
CA VAL A 168 -1.29 3.25 30.77
C VAL A 168 -0.22 4.10 30.06
N GLU A 169 -0.52 5.38 29.83
CA GLU A 169 0.42 6.33 29.22
C GLU A 169 1.76 6.34 29.96
N VAL A 170 2.83 5.93 29.29
CA VAL A 170 4.19 6.20 29.76
C VAL A 170 4.49 7.65 29.40
N ALA A 171 4.45 8.51 30.41
CA ALA A 171 4.88 9.90 30.30
C ALA A 171 6.30 9.95 29.70
N VAL A 172 6.42 10.50 28.49
CA VAL A 172 7.70 10.80 27.88
C VAL A 172 8.23 12.04 28.60
N THR A 173 9.25 11.88 29.45
CA THR A 173 10.04 13.01 29.91
C THR A 173 10.79 13.56 28.69
N LEU A 174 10.48 14.80 28.32
CA LEU A 174 11.31 15.58 27.41
C LEU A 174 12.60 15.88 28.19
N ASP A 175 13.66 15.13 27.91
CA ASP A 175 14.98 15.49 28.39
C ASP A 175 15.42 16.74 27.62
N ASP A 176 15.64 17.82 28.36
CA ASP A 176 16.07 19.12 27.88
C ASP A 176 17.37 19.00 27.06
N TYR A 177 17.41 19.65 25.89
CA TYR A 177 18.64 19.87 25.15
C TYR A 177 19.43 20.97 25.87
N ASP A 178 20.46 20.60 26.62
CA ASP A 178 21.47 21.53 27.12
C ASP A 178 22.23 22.13 25.92
N ASP A 179 21.95 23.41 25.66
CA ASP A 179 22.64 24.28 24.71
C ASP A 179 23.86 24.89 25.41
N ASP A 180 24.99 24.17 25.40
CA ASP A 180 26.28 24.68 25.88
C ASP A 180 26.96 25.50 24.76
N ASP A 181 26.45 26.71 24.52
CA ASP A 181 27.18 27.78 23.83
C ASP A 181 28.13 28.44 24.86
N ASN A 182 29.37 27.96 24.91
CA ASN A 182 30.47 28.69 25.55
C ASN A 182 31.10 29.66 24.54
N ASP A 183 30.62 30.90 24.56
CA ASP A 183 31.38 32.07 24.11
C ASP A 183 32.37 32.48 25.21
N ASP A 184 33.62 32.08 25.09
CA ASP A 184 34.72 32.69 25.84
C ASP A 184 35.38 33.78 24.96
N ASP A 185 34.87 35.00 25.11
CA ASP A 185 35.63 36.24 24.94
C ASP A 185 36.59 36.41 26.14
N ASP A 186 37.91 36.53 25.91
CA ASP A 186 38.73 37.67 26.39
C ASP A 186 40.26 37.44 26.25
N ASP A 187 40.92 38.53 25.82
CA ASP A 187 42.35 38.92 25.78
C ASP A 187 43.33 38.35 24.74
#